data_AF-A0A256GI69-F1
#
_entry.id   AF-A0A256GI69-F1
#
_cell.length_a   1.000
_cell.length_b   1.000
_cell.length_c   1.000
_cell.angle_alpha   90.00
_cell.angle_beta   90.00
_cell.angle_gamma   90.00
#
_symmetry.space_group_name_H-M   'P 1'
#
loop_
_entity.id
_entity.type
_entity.pdbx_description
1 polymer ?
#
loop_
_entity_poly.entity_id
_entity_poly.type
_entity_poly.pdbx_seq_one_letter_code
_entity_poly.pdbx_strand_id
1 'polypeptide(L)'
;MDTIVLFERLGLAIAIGAIVGVERHWRDRDEMPGQRTAGLRTFTLCGMLGGLSGAIELYLNSPGRHTGLVIAGFFGIFSAVLALFEMREAISLRRYSVTSTVVGMTTFALGVLAVVDCH
;
A
#
# COMPACT_ATOMS: atom_id res chain seq x y z
N MET A 1 -15.91 -16.75 -1.05
CA MET A 1 -14.98 -16.91 0.09
C MET A 1 -15.75 -16.66 1.37
N ASP A 2 -15.50 -17.45 2.39
CA ASP A 2 -16.14 -17.24 3.70
C ASP A 2 -15.69 -15.90 4.29
N THR A 3 -16.62 -15.21 4.95
CA THR A 3 -16.38 -13.85 5.50
C THR A 3 -15.21 -13.83 6.48
N ILE A 4 -15.04 -14.90 7.27
CA ILE A 4 -13.95 -15.05 8.24
C ILE A 4 -12.60 -15.09 7.52
N VAL A 5 -12.47 -15.90 6.47
CA VAL A 5 -11.25 -16.01 5.66
C VAL A 5 -10.91 -14.66 5.02
N LEU A 6 -11.91 -13.90 4.56
CA LEU A 6 -11.68 -12.56 4.03
C LEU A 6 -11.13 -11.59 5.09
N PHE A 7 -11.68 -11.62 6.32
CA PHE A 7 -11.20 -10.80 7.42
C PHE A 7 -9.77 -11.15 7.84
N GLU A 8 -9.42 -12.43 7.91
CA GLU A 8 -8.05 -12.87 8.21
C GLU A 8 -7.05 -12.33 7.18
N ARG A 9 -7.41 -12.38 5.90
CA ARG A 9 -6.56 -11.92 4.80
C ARG A 9 -6.40 -10.40 4.76
N LEU A 10 -7.48 -9.67 5.05
CA LEU A 10 -7.40 -8.22 5.26
C LEU A 10 -6.55 -7.87 6.49
N GLY A 11 -6.68 -8.64 7.57
CA GLY A 11 -5.81 -8.53 8.74
C GLY A 11 -4.34 -8.75 8.39
N LEU A 12 -4.04 -9.75 7.56
CA LEU A 12 -2.69 -10.03 7.05
C LEU A 12 -2.16 -8.89 6.17
N ALA A 13 -2.98 -8.34 5.27
CA ALA A 13 -2.61 -7.17 4.47
C ALA A 13 -2.28 -5.95 5.34
N ILE A 14 -3.06 -5.70 6.40
CA ILE A 14 -2.81 -4.64 7.38
C ILE A 14 -1.52 -4.92 8.16
N ALA A 15 -1.30 -6.16 8.61
CA ALA A 15 -0.11 -6.56 9.34
C ALA A 15 1.16 -6.36 8.51
N ILE A 16 1.13 -6.72 7.22
CA ILE A 16 2.24 -6.46 6.29
C ILE A 16 2.52 -4.95 6.21
N GLY A 17 1.49 -4.13 6.00
CA GLY A 17 1.65 -2.67 5.94
C GLY A 17 2.18 -2.08 7.25
N ALA A 18 1.75 -2.61 8.39
CA ALA A 18 2.24 -2.21 9.70
C ALA A 18 3.72 -2.57 9.89
N ILE A 19 4.15 -3.78 9.55
CA ILE A 19 5.55 -4.22 9.67
C ILE A 19 6.46 -3.30 8.83
N VAL A 20 6.10 -3.05 7.57
CA VAL A 20 6.85 -2.13 6.70
C VAL A 20 6.92 -0.73 7.31
N GLY A 21 5.81 -0.25 7.88
CA GLY A 21 5.74 1.04 8.55
C GLY A 21 6.58 1.13 9.83
N VAL A 22 6.72 0.03 10.59
CA VAL A 22 7.57 -0.04 11.79
C VAL A 22 9.04 0.07 11.39
N GLU A 23 9.48 -0.71 10.40
CA GLU A 23 10.87 -0.71 9.91
C GLU A 23 11.28 0.68 9.43
N ARG A 24 10.40 1.34 8.66
CA ARG A 24 10.61 2.72 8.17
C ARG A 24 10.64 3.73 9.30
N HIS A 25 9.75 3.61 10.29
CA HIS A 25 9.72 4.50 11.43
C HIS A 25 10.98 4.38 12.31
N TRP A 26 11.50 3.16 12.47
CA TRP A 26 12.76 2.93 13.19
C TRP A 26 13.98 3.45 12.42
N ARG A 27 14.00 3.32 11.09
CA ARG A 27 15.04 3.90 10.22
C ARG A 27 15.16 5.42 10.37
N ASP A 28 14.02 6.11 10.48
CA ASP A 28 13.97 7.57 10.61
C ASP A 28 14.29 8.08 12.03
N ARG A 29 14.48 7.19 13.02
CA ARG A 29 14.82 7.62 14.39
C ARG A 29 16.21 8.24 14.51
N ASP A 30 17.12 7.93 13.60
CA ASP A 30 18.47 8.52 13.54
C ASP A 30 18.52 9.81 12.68
N GLU A 31 17.41 10.21 12.06
CA GLU A 31 17.33 11.45 11.27
C GLU A 31 16.88 12.66 12.12
N MET A 32 17.43 13.83 11.81
CA MET A 32 17.25 15.07 12.58
C MET A 32 15.76 15.44 12.82
N PRO A 33 15.41 16.01 14.01
CA PRO A 33 14.05 16.38 14.36
C PRO A 33 13.49 17.44 13.38
N GLY A 34 12.57 17.00 12.52
CA GLY A 34 12.01 17.79 11.42
C GLY A 34 11.77 16.95 10.14
N GLN A 35 12.41 15.78 10.02
CA GLN A 35 12.35 14.88 8.87
C GLN A 35 11.47 13.65 9.10
N ARG A 36 10.28 13.83 9.69
CA ARG A 36 9.36 12.71 9.92
C ARG A 36 8.72 12.28 8.59
N THR A 37 9.44 11.49 7.81
CA THR A 37 8.94 10.83 6.60
C THR A 37 7.74 9.94 6.96
N ALA A 38 6.79 9.83 6.03
CA ALA A 38 5.52 9.11 6.17
C ALA A 38 5.58 7.91 7.15
N GLY A 39 4.92 8.06 8.31
CA GLY A 39 5.08 7.12 9.42
C GLY A 39 4.31 5.80 9.26
N LEU A 40 4.40 4.97 10.31
CA LEU A 40 3.69 3.69 10.50
C LEU A 40 2.25 3.67 9.95
N ARG A 41 1.49 4.76 10.18
CA ARG A 41 0.10 4.91 9.75
C ARG A 41 -0.05 4.85 8.23
N THR A 42 0.83 5.53 7.48
CA THR A 42 0.72 5.62 6.04
C THR A 42 0.95 4.26 5.39
N PHE A 43 2.01 3.54 5.77
CA PHE A 43 2.29 2.21 5.21
C PHE A 43 1.25 1.15 5.62
N THR A 44 0.71 1.25 6.84
CA THR A 44 -0.43 0.41 7.26
C THR A 44 -1.63 0.63 6.34
N LEU A 45 -1.97 1.89 6.04
CA LEU A 45 -3.06 2.25 5.13
C LEU A 45 -2.76 1.84 3.68
N CYS A 46 -1.49 1.86 3.24
CA CYS A 46 -1.09 1.38 1.91
C CYS A 46 -1.37 -0.12 1.76
N GLY A 47 -0.98 -0.93 2.75
CA GLY A 47 -1.25 -2.37 2.77
C GLY A 47 -2.75 -2.67 2.83
N MET A 48 -3.49 -1.93 3.66
CA MET A 48 -4.95 -2.01 3.74
C MET A 48 -5.62 -1.67 2.41
N LEU A 49 -5.17 -0.60 1.73
CA LEU A 49 -5.71 -0.18 0.43
C LEU A 49 -5.48 -1.25 -0.64
N GLY A 50 -4.29 -1.87 -0.64
CA GLY A 50 -3.97 -3.01 -1.49
C GLY A 50 -4.92 -4.18 -1.26
N GLY A 51 -5.04 -4.64 -0.01
CA GLY A 51 -5.93 -5.74 0.35
C GLY A 51 -7.39 -5.45 0.03
N LEU A 52 -7.85 -4.22 0.25
CA LEU A 52 -9.20 -3.80 -0.08
C LEU A 52 -9.45 -3.83 -1.59
N SER A 53 -8.48 -3.39 -2.41
CA SER A 53 -8.61 -3.47 -3.87
C SER A 53 -8.71 -4.91 -4.37
N GLY A 54 -7.96 -5.85 -3.78
CA GLY A 54 -8.09 -7.29 -4.05
C GLY A 54 -9.43 -7.87 -3.61
N ALA A 55 -9.93 -7.47 -2.43
CA ALA A 55 -11.23 -7.90 -1.93
C ALA A 55 -12.38 -7.42 -2.83
N ILE A 56 -12.32 -6.17 -3.27
CA ILE A 56 -13.30 -5.58 -4.19
C ILE A 56 -13.24 -6.29 -5.54
N GLU A 57 -12.04 -6.50 -6.10
CA GLU A 57 -11.87 -7.26 -7.34
C GLU A 57 -12.52 -8.64 -7.23
N LEU A 58 -12.26 -9.38 -6.15
CA LEU A 58 -12.86 -10.70 -5.92
C LEU A 58 -14.39 -10.67 -5.82
N TYR A 59 -14.96 -9.62 -5.19
CA TYR A 59 -16.41 -9.45 -5.10
C TYR A 59 -17.05 -9.12 -6.46
N LEU A 60 -16.34 -8.37 -7.33
CA LEU A 60 -16.80 -8.00 -8.66
C LEU A 60 -16.49 -9.03 -9.76
N ASN A 61 -15.75 -10.09 -9.45
CA ASN A 61 -15.43 -11.14 -10.42
C ASN A 61 -16.69 -11.98 -10.73
N SER A 62 -17.38 -11.60 -11.80
CA SER A 62 -18.32 -12.47 -12.52
C SER A 62 -17.57 -13.29 -13.56
N PRO A 63 -17.99 -14.54 -13.86
CA PRO A 63 -17.37 -15.35 -14.91
C PRO A 63 -17.40 -14.59 -16.24
N GLY A 64 -16.22 -14.22 -16.78
CA GLY A 64 -16.07 -13.57 -18.09
C GLY A 64 -15.60 -12.11 -18.11
N ARG A 65 -15.30 -11.49 -16.96
CA ARG A 65 -14.73 -10.12 -16.91
C ARG A 65 -13.21 -10.15 -16.73
N HIS A 66 -12.49 -9.21 -17.35
CA HIS A 66 -11.03 -9.08 -17.21
C HIS A 66 -10.64 -8.88 -15.74
N THR A 67 -10.04 -9.91 -15.15
CA THR A 67 -9.52 -9.90 -13.78
C THR A 67 -8.32 -8.96 -13.69
N GLY A 68 -8.38 -7.97 -12.80
CA GLY A 68 -7.28 -7.07 -12.46
C GLY A 68 -7.52 -5.60 -12.77
N LEU A 69 -8.65 -5.21 -13.37
CA LEU A 69 -8.92 -3.81 -13.71
C LEU A 69 -9.07 -2.92 -12.46
N VAL A 70 -9.71 -3.43 -11.39
CA VAL A 70 -9.87 -2.66 -10.16
C VAL A 70 -8.51 -2.50 -9.47
N ILE A 71 -7.76 -3.60 -9.37
CA ILE A 71 -6.41 -3.57 -8.78
C ILE A 71 -5.51 -2.59 -9.53
N ALA A 72 -5.47 -2.66 -10.87
CA ALA A 72 -4.67 -1.76 -11.70
C ALA A 72 -5.12 -0.30 -11.57
N GLY A 73 -6.44 -0.05 -11.50
CA GLY A 73 -6.99 1.29 -11.29
C GLY A 73 -6.59 1.88 -9.94
N PHE A 74 -6.76 1.12 -8.86
CA PHE A 74 -6.34 1.55 -7.52
C PHE A 74 -4.83 1.76 -7.44
N PHE A 75 -4.03 0.84 -8.00
CA PHE A 75 -2.58 0.98 -8.04
C PHE A 75 -2.13 2.22 -8.81
N GLY A 76 -2.74 2.49 -9.97
CA GLY A 76 -2.45 3.66 -10.79
C GLY A 76 -2.77 4.97 -10.08
N ILE A 77 -3.97 5.08 -9.49
CA ILE A 77 -4.39 6.26 -8.72
C ILE A 77 -3.47 6.46 -7.51
N PHE A 78 -3.21 5.40 -6.75
CA PHE A 78 -2.34 5.45 -5.57
C PHE A 78 -0.92 5.89 -5.94
N SER A 79 -0.34 5.31 -6.99
CA SER A 79 0.99 5.66 -7.49
C SER A 79 1.05 7.11 -7.97
N ALA A 80 0.01 7.59 -8.68
CA ALA A 80 -0.07 8.97 -9.12
C ALA A 80 -0.14 9.94 -7.95
N VAL A 81 -0.94 9.64 -6.92
CA VAL A 81 -1.03 10.46 -5.70
C VAL A 81 0.31 10.50 -4.98
N LEU A 82 0.98 9.36 -4.77
CA LEU A 82 2.31 9.34 -4.16
C LEU A 82 3.33 10.16 -4.96
N ALA A 83 3.36 9.97 -6.29
CA ALA A 83 4.26 10.72 -7.16
C ALA A 83 3.98 12.23 -7.09
N LEU A 84 2.72 12.65 -7.08
CA LEU A 84 2.35 14.07 -6.94
C LEU A 84 2.79 14.64 -5.59
N PHE A 85 2.59 13.91 -4.50
CA PHE A 85 3.04 14.33 -3.17
C PHE A 85 4.57 14.44 -3.10
N GLU A 86 5.31 13.44 -3.57
CA GLU A 86 6.77 13.50 -3.60
C GLU A 86 7.29 14.59 -4.53
N MET A 87 6.65 14.84 -5.67
CA MET A 87 7.04 15.95 -6.55
C MET A 87 6.82 17.31 -5.87
N ARG A 88 5.73 17.48 -5.12
CA ARG A 88 5.47 18.70 -4.34
C ARG A 88 6.51 18.89 -3.24
N GLU A 89 6.86 17.80 -2.56
CA GLU A 89 7.85 17.80 -1.49
C GLU A 89 9.28 18.05 -2.04
N ALA A 90 9.62 17.46 -3.19
CA ALA A 90 10.90 17.66 -3.86
C ALA A 90 11.12 19.12 -4.29
N ILE A 91 10.07 19.79 -4.78
CA ILE A 91 10.13 21.22 -5.12
C ILE A 91 10.32 22.07 -3.86
N SER A 92 9.69 21.69 -2.74
CA SER A 92 9.75 22.45 -1.49
C SER A 92 11.01 22.21 -0.66
N LEU A 93 11.58 21.00 -0.68
CA LEU A 93 12.63 20.54 0.24
C LEU A 93 13.91 20.05 -0.47
N ARG A 94 13.98 20.06 -1.82
CA ARG A 94 15.12 19.54 -2.62
C ARG A 94 15.54 18.10 -2.28
N ARG A 95 14.63 17.29 -1.72
CA ARG A 95 14.87 15.86 -1.44
C ARG A 95 14.07 15.00 -2.41
N TYR A 96 14.74 13.96 -2.92
CA TYR A 96 14.15 12.91 -3.74
C TYR A 96 14.25 11.60 -2.97
N SER A 97 13.13 10.98 -2.59
CA SER A 97 13.13 9.67 -1.95
C SER A 97 12.36 8.65 -2.79
N VAL A 98 12.91 8.33 -3.96
CA VAL A 98 12.35 7.29 -4.85
C VAL A 98 12.07 5.99 -4.10
N THR A 99 12.89 5.68 -3.09
CA THR A 99 12.73 4.53 -2.21
C THR A 99 11.40 4.56 -1.43
N SER A 100 10.90 5.72 -0.99
CA SER A 100 9.60 5.81 -0.30
C SER A 100 8.45 5.43 -1.20
N THR A 101 8.45 5.96 -2.42
CA THR A 101 7.47 5.64 -3.45
C THR A 101 7.49 4.14 -3.78
N VAL A 102 8.68 3.56 -3.99
CA VAL A 102 8.82 2.13 -4.27
C VAL A 102 8.31 1.28 -3.11
N VAL A 103 8.66 1.63 -1.86
CA VAL A 103 8.16 0.90 -0.67
C VAL A 103 6.64 1.00 -0.57
N GLY A 104 6.04 2.16 -0.86
CA GLY A 104 4.59 2.32 -0.91
C GLY A 104 3.93 1.42 -1.94
N MET A 105 4.48 1.38 -3.16
CA MET A 105 4.02 0.51 -4.25
C MET A 105 4.12 -0.97 -3.89
N THR A 106 5.26 -1.40 -3.32
CA THR A 106 5.47 -2.78 -2.87
C THR A 106 4.50 -3.16 -1.75
N THR A 107 4.28 -2.26 -0.78
CA THR A 107 3.34 -2.50 0.33
C THR A 107 1.91 -2.70 -0.16
N PHE A 108 1.47 -1.87 -1.12
CA PHE A 108 0.17 -2.05 -1.78
C PHE A 108 0.10 -3.41 -2.48
N ALA A 109 1.11 -3.76 -3.28
CA ALA A 109 1.14 -5.02 -4.03
C ALA A 109 1.09 -6.24 -3.10
N LEU A 110 1.82 -6.22 -1.98
CA LEU A 110 1.76 -7.29 -0.97
C LEU A 110 0.38 -7.38 -0.31
N GLY A 111 -0.28 -6.24 -0.06
CA GLY A 111 -1.65 -6.22 0.45
C GLY A 111 -2.65 -6.86 -0.52
N VAL A 112 -2.52 -6.59 -1.82
CA VAL A 112 -3.32 -7.25 -2.87
C VAL A 112 -3.06 -8.75 -2.86
N LEU A 113 -1.79 -9.16 -2.87
CA LEU A 113 -1.39 -10.57 -2.90
C LEU A 113 -1.98 -11.35 -1.72
N ALA A 114 -1.94 -10.77 -0.51
CA ALA A 114 -2.52 -11.35 0.68
C ALA A 114 -4.02 -11.72 0.52
N VAL A 115 -4.76 -10.99 -0.31
CA VAL A 115 -6.21 -11.15 -0.55
C VAL A 115 -6.53 -11.85 -1.88
N VAL A 116 -5.60 -11.94 -2.83
CA VAL A 116 -5.83 -12.62 -4.11
C VAL A 116 -5.22 -14.04 -4.15
N ASP A 117 -4.08 -14.26 -3.50
CA ASP A 117 -3.36 -15.56 -3.47
C ASP A 117 -4.07 -16.58 -2.55
N CYS A 118 -5.17 -17.14 -3.06
CA CYS A 118 -5.93 -18.22 -2.42
C CYS A 118 -5.71 -19.47 -3.26
N HIS A 119 -4.93 -20.41 -2.74
CA HIS A 119 -4.74 -21.73 -3.32
C HIS A 119 -5.27 -22.82 -2.40
#